data_AF-A0A3C1LNZ5-F1
#
_entry.id   AF-A0A3C1LNZ5-F1
#
_cell.length_a   1.000
_cell.length_b   1.000
_cell.length_c   1.000
_cell.angle_alpha   90.00
_cell.angle_beta   90.00
_cell.angle_gamma   90.00
#
_symmetry.space_group_name_H-M   'P 1'
#
loop_
_entity.id
_entity.type
_entity.pdbx_description
1 polymer ?
#
loop_
_entity_poly.entity_id
_entity_poly.type
_entity_poly.pdbx_seq_one_letter_code
_entity_poly.pdbx_strand_id
1 'polypeptide(L)'
;PNSPEAPESVRKWISWGAGPRASQNLILAAKARAALDGRLSPSEEDVRQVARPVLSHRILLSFTAEAEGVSTRDIIQELIGV
;
A
#
# COMPACT_ATOMS: atom_id res chain seq x y z
N PRO A 1 5.19 -9.58 -4.55
CA PRO A 1 6.06 -9.81 -5.72
C PRO A 1 5.94 -11.22 -6.34
N ASN A 2 5.75 -12.29 -5.55
CA ASN A 2 5.83 -13.66 -6.06
C ASN A 2 4.54 -14.20 -6.72
N SER A 3 3.51 -13.37 -6.88
CA SER A 3 2.27 -13.78 -7.56
C SER A 3 2.46 -13.71 -9.08
N PRO A 4 1.90 -14.65 -9.87
CA PRO A 4 1.86 -14.56 -11.33
C PRO A 4 1.22 -13.26 -11.83
N GLU A 5 0.22 -12.76 -11.09
CA GLU A 5 -0.56 -11.55 -11.41
C GLU A 5 0.16 -10.25 -11.02
N ALA A 6 1.32 -10.34 -10.36
CA ALA A 6 2.04 -9.14 -9.95
C ALA A 6 2.53 -8.34 -11.18
N PRO A 7 2.31 -7.02 -11.23
CA PRO A 7 2.90 -6.16 -12.25
C PRO A 7 4.42 -6.31 -12.32
N GLU A 8 5.00 -6.03 -13.48
CA GLU A 8 6.45 -6.13 -13.68
C GLU A 8 7.22 -5.19 -12.74
N SER A 9 6.73 -3.96 -12.55
CA SER A 9 7.26 -2.98 -11.59
C SER A 9 7.31 -3.54 -10.17
N VAL A 10 6.24 -4.19 -9.70
CA VAL A 10 6.18 -4.84 -8.38
C VAL A 10 7.20 -5.96 -8.26
N ARG A 11 7.38 -6.77 -9.30
CA ARG A 11 8.39 -7.85 -9.30
C ARG A 11 9.81 -7.30 -9.29
N LYS A 12 10.04 -6.20 -9.99
CA LYS A 12 11.34 -5.54 -10.11
C LYS A 12 11.73 -4.79 -8.82
N TRP A 13 10.79 -4.06 -8.22
CA TRP A 13 11.09 -3.07 -7.18
C TRP A 13 10.80 -3.54 -5.75
N ILE A 14 10.05 -4.63 -5.55
CA ILE A 14 9.69 -5.12 -4.21
C ILE A 14 10.36 -6.46 -3.91
N SER A 15 11.24 -6.47 -2.92
CA SER A 15 11.82 -7.70 -2.38
C SER A 15 10.87 -8.42 -1.42
N TRP A 16 10.12 -7.67 -0.60
CA TRP A 16 9.13 -8.24 0.32
C TRP A 16 7.89 -7.36 0.43
N GLY A 17 6.71 -7.96 0.21
CA GLY A 17 5.44 -7.25 0.20
C GLY A 17 4.85 -7.01 1.59
N ALA A 18 3.78 -6.22 1.65
CA ALA A 18 3.10 -5.93 2.89
C ALA A 18 2.46 -7.21 3.48
N GLY A 19 2.88 -7.61 4.69
CA GLY A 19 2.36 -8.81 5.37
C GLY A 19 0.90 -8.70 5.83
N PRO A 20 0.32 -9.74 6.45
CA PRO A 20 -1.11 -9.79 6.80
C PRO A 20 -1.56 -8.70 7.79
N ARG A 21 -0.65 -8.09 8.53
CA ARG A 21 -0.96 -6.93 9.39
C ARG A 21 -1.29 -5.67 8.58
N ALA A 22 -0.81 -5.56 7.35
CA ALA A 22 -1.14 -4.43 6.50
C ALA A 22 -2.62 -4.42 6.13
N SER A 23 -3.16 -5.56 5.66
CA SER A 23 -4.58 -5.66 5.29
C SER A 23 -5.51 -5.39 6.46
N GLN A 24 -5.19 -5.91 7.65
CA GLN A 24 -5.95 -5.63 8.87
C GLN A 24 -5.97 -4.14 9.22
N ASN A 25 -4.81 -3.46 9.12
CA ASN A 25 -4.71 -2.03 9.43
C ASN A 25 -5.34 -1.15 8.36
N LEU A 26 -5.34 -1.56 7.08
CA LEU A 26 -6.08 -0.86 6.02
C LEU A 26 -7.57 -0.78 6.36
N ILE A 27 -8.17 -1.90 6.76
CA ILE A 27 -9.59 -1.94 7.11
C ILE A 27 -9.88 -1.16 8.39
N LEU A 28 -9.02 -1.28 9.41
CA LEU A 28 -9.18 -0.54 10.66
C LEU A 28 -9.09 0.98 10.43
N ALA A 29 -8.09 1.42 9.67
CA ALA A 29 -7.89 2.83 9.34
C ALA A 29 -9.02 3.37 8.45
N ALA A 30 -9.51 2.59 7.48
CA ALA A 30 -10.64 2.97 6.64
C ALA A 30 -11.91 3.17 7.47
N LYS A 31 -12.20 2.26 8.42
CA LYS A 31 -13.32 2.41 9.36
C LYS A 31 -13.17 3.63 10.25
N ALA A 32 -11.96 3.88 10.76
CA ALA A 32 -11.68 5.06 11.59
C ALA A 32 -11.93 6.35 10.80
N ARG A 33 -11.44 6.43 9.55
CA ARG A 33 -11.69 7.57 8.66
C ARG A 33 -13.18 7.79 8.41
N ALA A 34 -13.92 6.73 8.08
CA ALA A 34 -15.36 6.81 7.88
C ALA A 34 -16.11 7.30 9.12
N ALA A 35 -15.73 6.82 10.31
CA ALA A 35 -16.33 7.24 11.57
C ALA A 35 -16.02 8.72 11.88
N LEU A 36 -14.80 9.19 11.59
CA LEU A 36 -14.43 10.61 11.74
C LEU A 36 -15.24 11.52 10.78
N ASP A 37 -15.58 11.01 9.60
CA ASP A 37 -16.44 11.70 8.63
C ASP A 37 -17.95 11.55 8.95
N GLY A 38 -18.32 10.94 10.08
CA GLY A 38 -19.72 10.73 10.47
C GLY A 38 -20.47 9.68 9.66
N ARG A 39 -19.77 8.87 8.87
CA ARG A 39 -20.35 7.79 8.05
C ARG A 39 -20.34 6.47 8.82
N LEU A 40 -21.42 5.70 8.67
CA LEU A 40 -21.60 4.41 9.37
C LEU A 40 -20.83 3.25 8.72
N SER A 41 -20.39 3.42 7.48
CA SER A 41 -19.65 2.41 6.73
C SER A 41 -18.49 3.03 5.95
N PRO A 42 -17.33 2.34 5.88
CA PRO A 42 -16.24 2.76 5.02
C PRO A 42 -16.56 2.46 3.54
N SER A 43 -16.01 3.30 2.66
CA SER A 43 -16.00 3.09 1.22
C SER A 43 -14.62 2.64 0.74
N GLU A 44 -14.51 2.24 -0.53
CA GLU A 44 -13.20 1.96 -1.16
C GLU A 44 -12.26 3.16 -1.09
N GLU A 45 -12.81 4.38 -1.16
CA GLU A 45 -12.03 5.60 -1.09
C GLU A 45 -11.35 5.75 0.28
N ASP A 46 -12.00 5.33 1.36
CA ASP A 46 -11.35 5.30 2.68
C ASP A 46 -10.12 4.41 2.70
N VAL A 47 -10.17 3.27 2.01
CA VAL A 47 -9.04 2.35 1.91
C VAL A 47 -7.90 2.97 1.11
N ARG A 48 -8.19 3.62 -0.02
CA ARG A 48 -7.16 4.32 -0.81
C ARG A 48 -6.49 5.41 0.02
N GLN A 49 -7.27 6.26 0.68
CA GLN A 49 -6.75 7.40 1.43
C GLN A 49 -5.86 7.03 2.62
N VAL A 50 -6.07 5.86 3.24
CA VAL A 50 -5.21 5.36 4.32
C VAL A 50 -4.08 4.44 3.83
N ALA A 51 -4.01 4.14 2.53
CA ALA A 51 -3.06 3.16 2.01
C ALA A 51 -1.61 3.59 2.21
N ARG A 52 -1.28 4.84 1.86
CA ARG A 52 0.07 5.38 2.02
C ARG A 52 0.59 5.29 3.47
N PRO A 53 -0.09 5.85 4.49
CA PRO A 53 0.40 5.77 5.86
C PRO A 53 0.44 4.33 6.41
N VAL A 54 -0.43 3.43 5.96
CA VAL A 54 -0.41 2.02 6.41
C VAL A 54 0.75 1.23 5.77
N LEU A 55 1.06 1.48 4.49
CA LEU A 55 1.98 0.65 3.70
C LEU A 55 3.43 1.15 3.66
N SER A 56 3.69 2.44 3.87
CA SER A 56 5.00 3.09 3.61
C SER A 56 6.20 2.39 4.27
N HIS A 57 6.02 1.82 5.46
CA HIS A 57 7.07 1.13 6.23
C HIS A 57 6.89 -0.39 6.27
N ARG A 58 6.04 -0.95 5.38
CA ARG A 58 5.70 -2.37 5.36
C ARG A 58 6.14 -3.07 4.07
N ILE A 59 6.83 -2.36 3.19
CA ILE A 59 7.34 -2.85 1.92
C ILE A 59 8.86 -2.77 1.97
N LEU A 60 9.54 -3.86 1.65
CA LEU A 60 10.98 -3.88 1.49
C LEU A 60 11.32 -3.71 0.01
N LEU A 61 12.09 -2.67 -0.29
CA LEU A 61 12.57 -2.38 -1.64
C LEU A 61 13.63 -3.40 -2.07
N SER A 62 13.73 -3.61 -3.38
CA SER A 62 14.83 -4.36 -3.98
C SER A 62 16.06 -3.47 -4.17
N PHE A 63 17.23 -4.10 -4.31
CA PHE A 63 18.47 -3.39 -4.65
C PHE A 63 18.33 -2.57 -5.95
N THR A 64 17.59 -3.11 -6.94
CA THR A 64 17.29 -2.39 -8.19
C THR A 64 16.46 -1.13 -7.94
N ALA A 65 15.45 -1.19 -7.07
CA ALA A 65 14.67 -0.01 -6.71
C ALA A 65 15.53 1.06 -6.03
N GLU A 66 16.41 0.65 -5.11
CA GLU A 66 17.34 1.57 -4.45
C GLU A 66 18.32 2.23 -5.45
N ALA A 67 18.88 1.44 -6.38
CA ALA A 67 19.78 1.95 -7.42
C ALA A 67 19.09 2.91 -8.40
N GLU A 68 17.80 2.72 -8.66
CA GLU A 68 16.98 3.59 -9.52
C GLU A 68 16.37 4.79 -8.76
N GLY A 69 16.59 4.89 -7.44
CA GLY A 69 16.04 5.95 -6.61
C GLY A 69 14.52 5.87 -6.39
N VAL A 70 13.92 4.69 -6.60
CA VAL A 70 12.48 4.46 -6.44
C VAL A 70 12.15 4.29 -4.95
N SER A 71 11.19 5.07 -4.46
CA SER A 71 10.75 4.99 -3.06
C SER A 71 9.50 4.13 -2.87
N THR A 72 9.23 3.72 -1.62
CA THR A 72 7.95 3.04 -1.30
C THR A 72 6.73 3.91 -1.60
N ARG A 73 6.87 5.24 -1.53
CA ARG A 73 5.81 6.18 -1.92
C ARG A 73 5.48 6.04 -3.40
N ASP A 74 6.49 5.98 -4.27
CA ASP A 74 6.29 5.92 -5.72
C ASP A 74 5.57 4.63 -6.12
N ILE A 75 5.96 3.52 -5.49
CA ILE A 75 5.32 2.22 -5.69
C ILE A 75 3.86 2.23 -5.22
N ILE A 76 3.57 2.81 -4.06
CA ILE A 76 2.19 2.91 -3.55
C ILE A 76 1.33 3.78 -4.48
N GLN A 77 1.89 4.90 -4.94
CA GLN A 77 1.23 5.82 -5.87
C GLN A 77 0.90 5.12 -7.20
N GLU A 78 1.83 4.32 -7.73
CA GLU A 78 1.62 3.54 -8.96
C GLU A 78 0.49 2.51 -8.78
N LEU A 79 0.43 1.82 -7.64
CA LEU A 79 -0.51 0.73 -7.42
C LEU A 79 -1.93 1.18 -7.05
N ILE A 80 -2.05 2.29 -6.32
CA ILE A 80 -3.31 2.68 -5.66
C ILE A 80 -3.80 4.05 -6.15
N GLY A 81 -2.93 4.86 -6.77
CA GLY A 81 -3.30 6.18 -7.30
C GLY A 81 -3.38 7.28 -6.24
N VAL A 82 -2.76 7.10 -5.07
CA VAL A 82 -2.81 7.99 -3.89
C VAL A 82 -1.47 8.21 -3.21
#